data_AF-A0A2W5ZFK1-F1
#
_entry.id   AF-A0A2W5ZFK1-F1
#
_cell.length_a   1.000
_cell.length_b   1.000
_cell.length_c   1.000
_cell.angle_alpha   90.00
_cell.angle_beta   90.00
_cell.angle_gamma   90.00
#
_symmetry.space_group_name_H-M   'P 1'
#
loop_
_entity.id
_entity.type
_entity.pdbx_description
1 polymer ?
#
loop_
_entity_poly.entity_id
_entity_poly.type
_entity_poly.pdbx_seq_one_letter_code
_entity_poly.pdbx_strand_id
1 'polypeptide(L)'
;MEAALVGASRVQARQTATEELVRLARAYLDFARMRKMRALARAVRTSNGGRAPGSRLVHRGSESPLPHTRRALARLVPREPPEARALLARTLFSAVHGIVSLGLEEKLAPMPAEVLNTQLEIVTCAFSAGLRTKARSQLDPRG
;
A
#
# COMPACT_ATOMS: atom_id res chain seq x y z
N MET A 1 29.64 -21.91 -7.47
CA MET A 1 29.70 -20.47 -7.08
C MET A 1 28.59 -19.65 -7.72
N GLU A 2 28.33 -19.80 -9.02
CA GLU A 2 27.32 -19.03 -9.78
C GLU A 2 25.87 -19.18 -9.27
N ALA A 3 25.44 -20.40 -8.92
CA ALA A 3 24.10 -20.64 -8.36
C ALA A 3 23.83 -19.91 -7.02
N ALA A 4 24.86 -19.74 -6.18
CA ALA A 4 24.76 -19.03 -4.91
C ALA A 4 24.59 -17.52 -5.11
N LEU A 5 25.30 -16.93 -6.07
CA LEU A 5 25.16 -15.52 -6.47
C LEU A 5 23.76 -15.23 -7.02
N VAL A 6 23.23 -16.11 -7.87
CA VAL A 6 21.86 -16.00 -8.40
C VAL A 6 20.80 -16.14 -7.30
N GLY A 7 21.06 -17.00 -6.30
CA GLY A 7 20.22 -17.14 -5.10
C GLY A 7 20.17 -15.85 -4.27
N ALA A 8 21.33 -15.29 -3.93
CA ALA A 8 21.45 -14.05 -3.17
C ALA A 8 20.80 -12.85 -3.89
N SER A 9 21.01 -12.73 -5.21
CA SER A 9 20.38 -11.67 -6.02
C SER A 9 18.85 -11.74 -6.02
N ARG A 10 18.27 -12.96 -6.09
CA ARG A 10 16.81 -13.16 -5.99
C ARG A 10 16.26 -12.84 -4.61
N VAL A 11 16.99 -13.14 -3.54
CA VAL A 11 16.59 -12.77 -2.17
C VAL A 11 16.60 -11.25 -2.01
N GLN A 12 17.66 -10.57 -2.47
CA GLN A 12 17.78 -9.12 -2.43
C GLN A 12 16.64 -8.44 -3.21
N ALA A 13 16.36 -8.89 -4.44
CA ALA A 13 15.28 -8.33 -5.25
C ALA A 13 13.91 -8.44 -4.58
N ARG A 14 13.67 -9.52 -3.83
CA ARG A 14 12.43 -9.72 -3.05
C ARG A 14 12.37 -8.82 -1.82
N GLN A 15 13.48 -8.63 -1.12
CA GLN A 15 13.55 -7.70 0.02
C GLN A 15 13.29 -6.27 -0.44
N THR A 16 13.96 -5.82 -1.51
CA THR A 16 13.73 -4.50 -2.11
C THR A 16 12.27 -4.32 -2.58
N ALA A 17 11.63 -5.38 -3.06
CA ALA A 17 10.21 -5.33 -3.43
C ALA A 17 9.29 -5.18 -2.20
N THR A 18 9.58 -5.85 -1.08
CA THR A 18 8.84 -5.65 0.18
C THR A 18 9.00 -4.24 0.71
N GLU A 19 10.23 -3.71 0.73
CA GLU A 19 10.49 -2.33 1.15
C GLU A 19 9.75 -1.31 0.28
N GLU A 20 9.67 -1.56 -1.03
CA GLU A 20 8.90 -0.71 -1.96
C GLU A 20 7.41 -0.72 -1.64
N LEU A 21 6.83 -1.89 -1.32
CA LEU A 21 5.43 -1.97 -0.89
C LEU A 21 5.21 -1.21 0.42
N VAL A 22 6.13 -1.29 1.38
CA VAL A 22 6.04 -0.54 2.65
C VAL A 22 6.10 0.96 2.38
N ARG A 23 7.01 1.42 1.52
CA ARG A 23 7.10 2.84 1.11
C ARG A 23 5.81 3.32 0.45
N LEU A 24 5.20 2.51 -0.43
CA LEU A 24 3.92 2.83 -1.07
C LEU A 24 2.77 2.92 -0.05
N ALA A 25 2.72 2.03 0.94
CA ALA A 25 1.72 2.06 2.00
C ALA A 25 1.84 3.34 2.85
N ARG A 26 3.07 3.73 3.22
CA ARG A 26 3.33 4.98 3.97
C ARG A 26 2.99 6.23 3.14
N ALA A 27 3.38 6.26 1.86
CA ALA A 27 3.01 7.36 0.96
C ALA A 27 1.48 7.51 0.83
N TYR A 28 0.74 6.40 0.86
CA TYR A 28 -0.72 6.45 0.86
C TYR A 28 -1.30 7.07 2.15
N LEU A 29 -0.72 6.77 3.31
CA LEU A 29 -1.10 7.40 4.58
C LEU A 29 -0.89 8.92 4.54
N ASP A 30 0.27 9.37 4.06
CA ASP A 30 0.58 10.80 3.93
C ASP A 30 -0.40 11.49 2.98
N PHE A 31 -0.70 10.87 1.85
CA PHE A 31 -1.72 11.35 0.91
C PHE A 31 -3.11 11.46 1.55
N ALA A 32 -3.54 10.45 2.29
CA ALA A 32 -4.84 10.44 2.96
C ALA A 32 -4.93 11.53 4.03
N ARG A 33 -3.87 11.74 4.83
CA ARG A 33 -3.77 12.82 5.80
C ARG A 33 -3.89 14.19 5.17
N MET A 34 -3.13 14.44 4.10
CA MET A 34 -3.19 15.70 3.37
C MET A 34 -4.60 15.97 2.82
N ARG A 35 -5.28 14.94 2.31
CA ARG A 35 -6.66 15.08 1.84
C ARG A 35 -7.64 15.40 2.97
N LYS A 36 -7.52 14.75 4.13
CA LYS A 36 -8.34 15.04 5.32
C LYS A 36 -8.12 16.47 5.81
N MET A 37 -6.87 16.90 5.96
CA MET A 37 -6.53 18.27 6.37
C MET A 37 -7.10 19.32 5.41
N ARG A 38 -6.97 19.09 4.09
CA ARG A 38 -7.57 19.98 3.08
C ARG A 38 -9.10 20.01 3.17
N ALA A 39 -9.75 18.90 3.53
CA ALA A 39 -11.20 18.85 3.72
C ALA A 39 -11.63 19.64 4.95
N LEU A 40 -10.94 19.48 6.08
CA LEU A 40 -11.20 20.26 7.30
C LEU A 40 -10.97 21.77 7.07
N ALA A 41 -9.88 22.15 6.42
CA ALA A 41 -9.59 23.56 6.09
C ALA A 41 -10.63 24.17 5.13
N ARG A 42 -11.30 23.37 4.30
CA ARG A 42 -12.46 23.83 3.52
C ARG A 42 -13.69 24.01 4.41
N ALA A 43 -13.99 23.03 5.26
CA ALA A 43 -15.13 23.06 6.17
C ALA A 43 -15.09 24.29 7.10
N VAL A 44 -13.94 24.57 7.72
CA VAL A 44 -13.76 25.76 8.58
C VAL A 44 -14.02 27.06 7.82
N ARG A 45 -13.53 27.19 6.59
CA ARG A 45 -13.78 28.37 5.74
C ARG A 45 -15.26 28.54 5.39
N THR A 46 -15.97 27.45 5.14
CA THR A 46 -17.40 27.48 4.82
C THR A 46 -18.27 27.78 6.04
N SER A 47 -17.87 27.33 7.22
CA SER A 47 -18.55 27.63 8.48
C SER A 47 -18.37 29.09 8.91
N ASN A 48 -17.24 29.72 8.57
CA ASN A 48 -16.96 31.13 8.87
C ASN A 48 -17.54 32.12 7.82
N GLY A 49 -18.64 31.75 7.13
CA GLY A 49 -19.31 32.63 6.17
C GLY A 49 -18.62 32.76 4.80
N GLY A 50 -17.54 32.04 4.55
CA GLY A 50 -16.90 31.98 3.24
C GLY A 50 -17.71 31.11 2.27
N ARG A 51 -18.17 31.68 1.16
CA ARG A 51 -18.81 30.89 0.08
C ARG A 51 -17.80 29.87 -0.46
N ALA A 52 -18.09 28.58 -0.36
CA ALA A 52 -17.27 27.55 -1.00
C ALA A 52 -17.22 27.83 -2.51
N PRO A 53 -16.06 27.87 -3.17
CA PRO A 53 -16.03 28.03 -4.61
C PRO A 53 -16.74 26.81 -5.23
N GLY A 54 -17.71 27.08 -6.11
CA GLY A 54 -18.37 26.05 -6.91
C GLY A 54 -17.40 25.47 -7.93
N SER A 55 -16.50 24.60 -7.49
CA SER A 55 -15.66 23.81 -8.39
C SER A 55 -16.18 22.37 -8.39
N ARG A 56 -16.86 22.02 -9.46
CA ARG A 56 -17.09 20.63 -9.89
C ARG A 56 -15.73 19.94 -9.83
N LEU A 57 -15.51 19.09 -8.83
CA LEU A 57 -14.28 18.31 -8.71
C LEU A 57 -14.25 17.37 -9.91
N VAL A 58 -13.58 17.79 -10.97
CA VAL A 58 -13.06 16.90 -11.99
C VAL A 58 -12.24 15.88 -11.22
N HIS A 59 -12.76 14.66 -11.11
CA HIS A 59 -11.98 13.50 -10.71
C HIS A 59 -10.88 13.37 -11.76
N ARG A 60 -9.73 14.02 -11.51
CA ARG A 60 -8.51 13.67 -12.21
C ARG A 60 -8.14 12.30 -11.67
N GLY A 61 -8.66 11.28 -12.34
CA GLY A 61 -8.17 9.93 -12.22
C GLY A 61 -6.68 9.88 -12.54
N SER A 62 -6.09 8.75 -12.17
CA SER A 62 -4.84 8.24 -12.75
C SER A 62 -3.54 8.55 -12.02
N GLU A 63 -3.51 8.56 -10.69
CA GLU A 63 -2.32 8.07 -9.97
C GLU A 63 -2.75 7.12 -8.86
N SER A 64 -3.46 6.06 -9.24
CA SER A 64 -3.61 4.94 -8.32
C SER A 64 -2.21 4.39 -8.02
N PRO A 65 -1.84 4.09 -6.77
CA PRO A 65 -0.57 3.40 -6.46
C PRO A 65 -0.51 1.97 -7.03
N LEU A 66 -1.63 1.45 -7.56
CA LEU A 66 -1.77 0.08 -8.08
C LEU A 66 -0.70 -0.32 -9.12
N PRO A 67 -0.27 0.51 -10.10
CA PRO A 67 0.79 0.13 -11.04
C PRO A 67 2.14 -0.13 -10.35
N HIS A 68 2.53 0.71 -9.38
CA HIS A 68 3.76 0.52 -8.61
C HIS A 68 3.67 -0.73 -7.73
N THR A 69 2.53 -0.93 -7.05
CA THR A 69 2.25 -2.15 -6.28
C THR A 69 2.36 -3.41 -7.15
N ARG A 70 1.78 -3.39 -8.35
CA ARG A 70 1.85 -4.53 -9.30
C ARG A 70 3.28 -4.84 -9.74
N ARG A 71 4.12 -3.82 -9.95
CA ARG A 71 5.54 -4.00 -10.30
C ARG A 71 6.35 -4.63 -9.16
N ALA A 72 6.12 -4.19 -7.92
CA ALA A 72 6.72 -4.83 -6.74
C ALA A 72 6.26 -6.29 -6.59
N LEU A 73 4.96 -6.56 -6.78
CA LEU A 73 4.42 -7.92 -6.75
C LEU A 73 5.00 -8.83 -7.83
N ALA A 74 5.29 -8.32 -9.03
CA ALA A 74 5.95 -9.11 -10.08
C ALA A 74 7.33 -9.66 -9.67
N ARG A 75 8.05 -8.96 -8.78
CA ARG A 75 9.32 -9.44 -8.21
C ARG A 75 9.13 -10.44 -7.06
N LEU A 76 8.05 -10.31 -6.28
CA LEU A 76 7.74 -11.23 -5.19
C LEU A 76 7.19 -12.57 -5.68
N VAL A 77 6.27 -12.53 -6.65
CA VAL A 77 5.56 -13.68 -7.19
C VAL A 77 5.69 -13.71 -8.73
N PRO A 78 6.89 -13.97 -9.27
CA PRO A 78 7.15 -13.88 -10.71
C PRO A 78 6.35 -14.89 -11.55
N ARG A 79 5.97 -16.02 -10.96
CA ARG A 79 5.18 -17.09 -11.61
C ARG A 79 3.67 -16.81 -11.67
N GLU A 80 3.17 -15.85 -10.91
CA GLU A 80 1.75 -15.51 -10.93
C GLU A 80 1.41 -14.70 -12.20
N PRO A 81 0.27 -14.96 -12.86
CA PRO A 81 -0.13 -14.20 -14.03
C PRO A 81 -0.45 -12.73 -13.69
N PRO A 82 -0.40 -11.80 -14.66
CA PRO A 82 -0.69 -10.38 -14.45
C PRO A 82 -2.02 -10.08 -13.73
N GLU A 83 -3.05 -10.87 -14.00
CA GLU A 83 -4.40 -10.76 -13.44
C GLU A 83 -4.40 -11.13 -11.96
N ALA A 84 -3.74 -12.24 -11.59
CA ALA A 84 -3.56 -12.64 -10.21
C ALA A 84 -2.78 -11.58 -9.41
N ARG A 85 -1.73 -11.00 -10.01
CA ARG A 85 -1.00 -9.87 -9.40
C ARG A 85 -1.85 -8.62 -9.24
N ALA A 86 -2.78 -8.35 -10.15
CA ALA A 86 -3.71 -7.24 -10.02
C ALA A 86 -4.70 -7.45 -8.86
N LEU A 87 -5.18 -8.69 -8.67
CA LEU A 87 -6.00 -9.05 -7.51
C LEU A 87 -5.23 -8.89 -6.20
N LEU A 88 -3.98 -9.40 -6.13
CA LEU A 88 -3.11 -9.22 -4.96
C LEU A 88 -2.86 -7.74 -4.65
N ALA A 89 -2.65 -6.91 -5.68
CA ALA A 89 -2.48 -5.46 -5.51
C ALA A 89 -3.74 -4.81 -4.91
N ARG A 90 -4.92 -5.21 -5.38
CA ARG A 90 -6.21 -4.76 -4.82
C ARG A 90 -6.39 -5.20 -3.39
N THR A 91 -6.10 -6.46 -3.06
CA THR A 91 -6.19 -6.99 -1.69
C THR A 91 -5.30 -6.21 -0.73
N LEU A 92 -4.02 -6.02 -1.08
CA LEU A 92 -3.10 -5.24 -0.25
C LEU A 92 -3.56 -3.80 -0.10
N PHE A 93 -4.00 -3.17 -1.20
CA PHE A 93 -4.53 -1.81 -1.16
C PHE A 93 -5.76 -1.69 -0.25
N SER A 94 -6.70 -2.63 -0.30
CA SER A 94 -7.88 -2.63 0.57
C SER A 94 -7.51 -2.76 2.05
N ALA A 95 -6.54 -3.62 2.39
CA ALA A 95 -6.06 -3.76 3.76
C ALA A 95 -5.41 -2.45 4.27
N VAL A 96 -4.52 -1.87 3.47
CA VAL A 96 -3.88 -0.57 3.77
C VAL A 96 -4.93 0.54 3.87
N HIS A 97 -5.88 0.58 2.95
CA HIS A 97 -6.97 1.55 2.95
C HIS A 97 -7.81 1.45 4.22
N GLY A 98 -8.17 0.23 4.65
CA GLY A 98 -8.90 0.01 5.90
C GLY A 98 -8.16 0.55 7.11
N ILE A 99 -6.88 0.22 7.26
CA ILE A 99 -6.04 0.69 8.38
C ILE A 99 -5.96 2.22 8.40
N VAL A 100 -5.72 2.84 7.24
CA VAL A 100 -5.61 4.30 7.13
C VAL A 100 -6.95 4.98 7.40
N SER A 101 -8.05 4.50 6.82
CA SER A 101 -9.38 5.08 7.03
C SER A 101 -9.78 5.01 8.50
N LEU A 102 -9.66 3.84 9.13
CA LEU A 102 -9.97 3.65 10.54
C LEU A 102 -9.05 4.49 11.45
N GLY A 103 -7.75 4.52 11.14
CA GLY A 103 -6.78 5.30 11.91
C GLY A 103 -6.96 6.81 11.83
N LEU A 104 -7.54 7.29 10.73
CA LEU A 104 -7.87 8.70 10.55
C LEU A 104 -9.29 9.05 11.02
N GLU A 105 -10.16 8.08 11.28
CA GLU A 105 -11.45 8.32 11.89
C GLU A 105 -11.30 8.58 13.40
N GLU A 106 -11.40 9.86 13.79
CA GLU A 106 -11.20 10.34 15.17
C GLU A 106 -12.26 9.86 16.18
N LYS A 107 -13.26 9.08 15.75
CA LYS A 107 -14.44 8.74 16.56
C LYS A 107 -14.19 7.65 17.62
N LEU A 108 -13.08 6.92 17.55
CA LEU A 108 -12.81 5.79 18.47
C LEU A 108 -11.57 5.99 19.36
N ALA A 109 -10.51 6.61 18.84
CA ALA A 109 -9.37 7.22 19.55
C ALA A 109 -8.35 7.67 18.48
N PRO A 110 -7.77 8.88 18.54
CA PRO A 110 -6.76 9.29 17.57
C PRO A 110 -5.52 8.39 17.70
N MET A 111 -5.25 7.60 16.65
CA MET A 111 -4.06 6.76 16.59
C MET A 111 -2.84 7.62 16.23
N PRO A 112 -1.75 7.60 17.02
CA PRO A 112 -0.53 8.32 16.70
C PRO A 112 0.02 7.94 15.33
N ALA A 113 0.73 8.87 14.70
CA ALA A 113 1.16 8.69 13.33
C ALA A 113 2.16 7.53 13.17
N GLU A 114 2.97 7.36 14.19
CA GLU A 114 3.98 6.33 14.38
C GLU A 114 3.32 4.96 14.46
N VAL A 115 2.22 4.85 15.21
CA VAL A 115 1.47 3.59 15.34
C VAL A 115 0.90 3.18 13.98
N LEU A 116 0.30 4.11 13.23
CA LEU A 116 -0.19 3.80 11.88
C LEU A 116 0.93 3.35 10.94
N ASN A 117 2.08 4.02 10.98
CA ASN A 117 3.25 3.63 10.20
C ASN A 117 3.71 2.21 10.54
N THR A 118 3.76 1.86 11.83
CA THR A 118 4.10 0.51 12.28
C THR A 118 3.08 -0.53 11.83
N GLN A 119 1.78 -0.26 11.95
CA GLN A 119 0.74 -1.20 11.51
C GLN A 119 0.80 -1.45 9.99
N LEU A 120 1.03 -0.40 9.20
CA LEU A 120 1.19 -0.53 7.75
C LEU A 120 2.42 -1.36 7.37
N GLU A 121 3.52 -1.19 8.09
CA GLU A 121 4.72 -1.99 7.90
C GLU A 121 4.48 -3.46 8.24
N ILE A 122 3.91 -3.76 9.42
CA ILE A 122 3.61 -5.13 9.86
C ILE A 122 2.76 -5.85 8.83
N VAL A 123 1.62 -5.26 8.43
CA VAL A 123 0.69 -5.90 7.49
C VAL A 123 1.32 -6.10 6.11
N THR A 124 2.08 -5.13 5.63
CA THR A 124 2.73 -5.22 4.31
C THR A 124 3.86 -6.25 4.29
N CYS A 125 4.64 -6.32 5.38
CA CYS A 125 5.68 -7.33 5.57
C CYS A 125 5.08 -8.73 5.70
N ALA A 126 4.02 -8.90 6.48
CA ALA A 126 3.30 -10.17 6.64
C ALA A 126 2.71 -10.64 5.31
N PHE A 127 2.04 -9.75 4.57
CA PHE A 127 1.51 -10.05 3.23
C PHE A 127 2.63 -10.49 2.28
N SER A 128 3.74 -9.75 2.24
CA SER A 128 4.90 -10.10 1.42
C SER A 128 5.53 -11.45 1.82
N ALA A 129 5.61 -11.75 3.11
CA ALA A 129 6.11 -13.02 3.62
C ALA A 129 5.21 -14.18 3.20
N GLY A 130 3.90 -14.04 3.33
CA GLY A 130 2.92 -15.03 2.87
C GLY A 130 3.05 -15.31 1.37
N LEU A 131 3.22 -14.27 0.55
CA LEU A 131 3.44 -14.43 -0.90
C LEU A 131 4.75 -15.16 -1.23
N ARG A 132 5.84 -14.91 -0.50
CA ARG A 132 7.11 -15.63 -0.68
C ARG A 132 6.99 -17.11 -0.31
N THR A 133 6.25 -17.42 0.75
CA THR A 133 5.94 -18.80 1.13
C THR A 133 5.12 -19.50 0.05
N LYS A 134 4.04 -18.87 -0.42
CA LYS A 134 3.24 -19.38 -1.56
C LYS A 134 4.10 -19.67 -2.79
N ALA A 135 4.98 -18.73 -3.16
CA ALA A 135 5.87 -18.89 -4.31
C ALA A 135 6.89 -20.02 -4.14
N ARG A 136 7.35 -20.29 -2.90
CA ARG A 136 8.22 -21.43 -2.57
C ARG A 136 7.47 -22.75 -2.68
N SER A 137 6.24 -22.85 -2.16
CA SER A 137 5.43 -24.07 -2.28
C SER A 137 5.10 -24.42 -3.74
N GLN A 138 4.99 -23.43 -4.63
CA GLN A 138 4.83 -23.67 -6.07
C GLN A 138 6.14 -24.14 -6.77
N LEU A 139 7.29 -24.02 -6.11
CA LEU A 139 8.58 -24.49 -6.60
C LEU A 139 8.87 -25.93 -6.16
N ASP A 140 8.24 -26.39 -5.08
CA ASP A 140 8.40 -27.73 -4.52
C ASP A 140 7.04 -28.46 -4.51
N PRO A 141 6.63 -29.06 -5.64
CA PRO A 141 5.36 -29.79 -5.73
C PRO A 141 5.38 -31.14 -5.01
N ARG A 142 6.46 -31.51 -4.30
CA ARG A 142 6.56 -32.76 -3.54
C ARG A 142 6.32 -32.51 -2.05
N GLY A 143 5.05 -32.43 -1.70
CA GLY A 143 4.61 -33.13 -0.49
C GLY A 143 4.73 -34.64 -0.71
#